data_AF-A0A0W0VRX4-F1
#
_entry.id   AF-A0A0W0VRX4-F1
#
_cell.length_a   1.000
_cell.length_b   1.000
_cell.length_c   1.000
_cell.angle_alpha   90.00
_cell.angle_beta   90.00
_cell.angle_gamma   90.00
#
_symmetry.space_group_name_H-M   'P 1'
#
loop_
_entity.id
_entity.type
_entity.pdbx_description
1 polymer ?
#
loop_
_entity_poly.entity_id
_entity_poly.type
_entity_poly.pdbx_seq_one_letter_code
_entity_poly.pdbx_strand_id
1 'polypeptide(L)'
;MLKQSIIYLVASILVVLFAKYIYLIILYIDMTYVYINVKLAPIFSRSALGILIRKIVTLTVIPIALSAIPALIYWVIKRRFMPYFIQLVWLFWVIIVLSKILIR
;
A
#
# COMPACT_ATOMS: atom_id res chain seq x y z
N MET A 1 15.96 -15.19 26.73
CA MET A 1 15.90 -15.83 25.40
C MET A 1 14.61 -16.62 25.17
N LEU A 2 14.17 -17.48 26.10
CA LEU A 2 12.91 -18.26 25.96
C LEU A 2 11.66 -17.41 25.62
N LYS A 3 11.49 -16.25 26.27
CA LYS A 3 10.36 -15.33 26.02
C LYS A 3 10.35 -14.77 24.58
N GLN A 4 11.52 -14.47 24.02
CA GLN A 4 11.63 -13.99 22.64
C GLN A 4 11.34 -15.12 21.65
N SER A 5 11.85 -16.33 21.91
CA SER A 5 11.55 -17.51 21.10
C SER A 5 10.04 -17.78 21.02
N ILE A 6 9.32 -17.66 22.15
CA ILE A 6 7.86 -17.83 22.17
C ILE A 6 7.17 -16.75 21.34
N ILE A 7 7.60 -15.48 21.42
CA ILE A 7 7.04 -14.39 20.62
C ILE A 7 7.22 -14.66 19.12
N TYR A 8 8.41 -15.09 18.68
CA TYR A 8 8.65 -15.43 17.27
C TYR A 8 7.81 -16.62 16.81
N LEU A 9 7.62 -17.62 17.67
CA LEU A 9 6.82 -18.80 17.36
C LEU A 9 5.34 -18.43 17.17
N VAL A 10 4.78 -17.64 18.10
CA VAL A 10 3.43 -17.11 17.99
C VAL A 10 3.28 -16.22 16.76
N ALA A 11 4.22 -15.30 16.52
CA ALA A 11 4.19 -14.43 15.35
C ALA A 11 4.20 -15.22 14.04
N SER A 12 5.00 -16.30 13.96
CA SER A 12 5.06 -17.15 12.77
C SER A 12 3.73 -17.87 12.52
N ILE A 13 3.10 -18.41 13.58
CA ILE A 13 1.77 -19.03 13.48
C ILE A 13 0.74 -18.00 13.02
N LEU A 14 0.76 -16.79 13.59
CA LEU A 14 -0.15 -15.72 13.19
C LEU A 14 0.03 -15.36 11.71
N VAL A 15 1.27 -15.22 11.22
CA VAL A 15 1.52 -14.93 9.80
C VAL A 15 0.92 -16.01 8.89
N VAL A 16 1.05 -17.30 9.25
CA VAL A 16 0.48 -18.40 8.44
C VAL A 16 -1.05 -18.36 8.47
N LEU A 17 -1.66 -18.16 9.64
CA LEU A 17 -3.12 -18.06 9.76
C LEU A 17 -3.68 -16.86 9.00
N PHE A 18 -2.98 -15.72 9.05
CA PHE A 18 -3.40 -14.48 8.40
C PHE A 18 -2.93 -14.36 6.95
N ALA A 19 -2.15 -15.30 6.42
CA ALA A 19 -1.59 -15.23 5.06
C ALA A 19 -2.67 -15.00 4.00
N LYS A 20 -3.83 -15.67 4.13
CA LYS A 20 -4.98 -15.48 3.23
C LYS A 20 -5.51 -14.04 3.26
N TYR A 21 -5.60 -13.44 4.45
CA TYR A 21 -6.07 -12.07 4.61
C TYR A 21 -5.03 -11.05 4.11
N ILE A 22 -3.75 -11.30 4.33
CA ILE A 22 -2.66 -10.47 3.80
C ILE A 22 -2.70 -10.47 2.27
N TYR A 23 -2.86 -11.64 1.65
CA TYR A 23 -3.00 -11.76 0.20
C TYR A 23 -4.20 -10.95 -0.32
N LEU A 24 -5.36 -11.07 0.33
CA LEU A 24 -6.55 -10.30 -0.04
C LEU A 24 -6.30 -8.78 0.05
N ILE A 25 -5.64 -8.31 1.11
CA ILE A 25 -5.30 -6.89 1.27
C ILE A 25 -4.39 -6.43 0.12
N ILE A 26 -3.34 -7.19 -0.20
CA ILE A 26 -2.43 -6.87 -1.32
C ILE A 26 -3.20 -6.83 -2.64
N LEU A 27 -4.09 -7.79 -2.88
CA LEU A 27 -4.92 -7.84 -4.07
C LEU A 27 -5.82 -6.60 -4.20
N TYR A 28 -6.49 -6.19 -3.12
CA TYR A 28 -7.34 -4.99 -3.14
C TYR A 28 -6.53 -3.71 -3.38
N ILE A 29 -5.34 -3.60 -2.79
CA ILE A 29 -4.42 -2.49 -3.05
C ILE A 29 -4.02 -2.46 -4.53
N ASP A 30 -3.68 -3.62 -5.11
CA ASP A 30 -3.31 -3.73 -6.52
C ASP A 30 -4.47 -3.39 -7.46
N MET A 31 -5.67 -3.90 -7.18
CA MET A 31 -6.88 -3.56 -7.92
C MET A 31 -7.17 -2.06 -7.89
N THR A 32 -7.01 -1.43 -6.72
CA THR A 32 -7.16 0.02 -6.56
C THR A 32 -6.15 0.77 -7.43
N TYR A 33 -4.89 0.30 -7.46
CA TYR A 33 -3.86 0.82 -8.34
C TYR A 33 -4.24 0.75 -9.81
N VAL A 34 -4.66 -0.43 -10.28
CA VAL A 34 -5.06 -0.64 -11.67
C VAL A 34 -6.26 0.23 -12.03
N TYR A 35 -7.27 0.28 -11.17
CA TYR A 35 -8.48 1.07 -11.37
C TYR A 35 -8.16 2.57 -11.57
N ILE A 36 -7.36 3.14 -10.67
CA ILE A 36 -6.95 4.55 -10.76
C ILE A 36 -6.09 4.79 -12.01
N ASN A 37 -5.15 3.90 -12.32
CA ASN A 37 -4.30 4.02 -13.51
C ASN A 37 -5.13 4.03 -14.82
N VAL A 38 -6.18 3.20 -14.89
CA VAL A 38 -7.10 3.16 -16.04
C VAL A 38 -7.95 4.44 -16.10
N LYS A 39 -8.42 4.96 -14.97
CA LYS A 39 -9.16 6.23 -14.92
C LYS A 39 -8.31 7.44 -15.28
N LEU A 40 -7.01 7.40 -14.99
CA LEU A 40 -6.05 8.42 -15.39
C LEU A 40 -5.65 8.29 -16.87
N ALA A 41 -5.84 7.12 -17.50
CA ALA A 41 -5.46 6.88 -18.89
C ALA A 41 -5.92 7.94 -19.92
N PRO A 42 -7.17 8.47 -19.88
CA PRO A 42 -7.60 9.52 -20.80
C PRO A 42 -6.95 10.89 -20.56
N ILE A 43 -6.42 11.16 -19.36
CA ILE A 43 -5.78 12.44 -19.00
C ILE A 43 -4.35 12.52 -19.57
N PHE A 44 -3.70 11.37 -19.73
CA PHE A 44 -2.35 11.28 -20.28
C PHE A 44 -2.36 10.93 -21.76
N SER A 45 -1.39 11.47 -22.51
CA SER A 45 -1.18 11.10 -23.91
C SER A 45 -0.95 9.58 -24.04
N ARG A 46 -1.46 8.99 -25.13
CA ARG A 46 -1.21 7.58 -25.49
C ARG A 46 0.24 7.33 -25.95
N SER A 47 1.09 8.36 -25.99
CA SER A 47 2.51 8.22 -26.28
C SER A 47 3.25 7.39 -25.22
N ALA A 48 4.37 6.78 -25.59
CA ALA A 48 5.20 6.00 -24.67
C ALA A 48 5.61 6.80 -23.42
N LEU A 49 5.95 8.09 -23.61
CA LEU A 49 6.26 9.01 -22.52
C LEU A 49 5.04 9.28 -21.62
N GLY A 50 3.86 9.49 -22.19
CA GLY A 50 2.64 9.71 -21.43
C GLY A 50 2.26 8.51 -20.55
N ILE A 51 2.43 7.29 -21.07
CA ILE A 51 2.22 6.05 -20.32
C ILE A 51 3.22 5.92 -19.16
N LEU A 52 4.50 6.24 -19.41
CA LEU A 52 5.56 6.16 -18.40
C LEU A 52 5.30 7.16 -17.27
N ILE A 53 5.00 8.42 -17.59
CA ILE A 53 4.68 9.46 -16.62
C ILE A 53 3.44 9.06 -15.80
N ARG A 54 2.38 8.57 -16.46
CA ARG A 54 1.17 8.10 -15.78
C ARG A 54 1.49 7.04 -14.73
N LYS A 55 2.31 6.04 -15.06
CA LYS A 55 2.71 4.98 -14.13
C LYS A 55 3.47 5.53 -12.92
N ILE A 56 4.42 6.45 -13.15
CA ILE A 56 5.20 7.07 -12.08
C ILE A 56 4.29 7.89 -11.16
N VAL A 57 3.46 8.76 -11.73
CA VAL A 57 2.51 9.59 -10.96
C VAL A 57 1.58 8.70 -10.14
N THR A 58 1.04 7.64 -10.74
CA THR A 58 0.13 6.72 -10.05
C THR A 58 0.85 5.98 -8.91
N LEU A 59 2.11 5.56 -9.12
CA LEU A 59 2.91 4.88 -8.10
C LEU A 59 3.25 5.78 -6.91
N THR A 60 3.41 7.09 -7.14
CA THR A 60 3.71 8.05 -6.08
C THR A 60 2.45 8.50 -5.34
N VAL A 61 1.36 8.79 -6.05
CA VAL A 61 0.15 9.40 -5.47
C VAL A 61 -0.70 8.38 -4.69
N ILE A 62 -0.80 7.13 -5.16
CA ILE A 62 -1.67 6.14 -4.53
C ILE A 62 -1.28 5.80 -3.10
N PRO A 63 -0.01 5.52 -2.77
CA PRO A 63 0.40 5.28 -1.38
C PRO A 63 0.06 6.45 -0.45
N ILE A 64 0.22 7.69 -0.94
CA ILE A 64 -0.15 8.90 -0.20
C ILE A 64 -1.67 8.93 0.03
N ALA A 65 -2.47 8.70 -1.00
CA ALA A 65 -3.93 8.67 -0.88
C ALA A 65 -4.43 7.55 0.06
N LEU A 66 -3.86 6.35 -0.03
CA LEU A 66 -4.18 5.23 0.85
C LEU A 66 -3.81 5.52 2.30
N SER A 67 -2.65 6.14 2.54
CA SER A 67 -2.23 6.55 3.88
C SER A 67 -3.04 7.71 4.46
N ALA A 68 -3.64 8.54 3.60
CA ALA A 68 -4.47 9.65 4.03
C ALA A 68 -5.74 9.16 4.75
N ILE A 69 -6.29 8.01 4.36
CA ILE A 69 -7.48 7.42 5.00
C ILE A 69 -7.27 7.20 6.51
N PRO A 70 -6.29 6.40 6.97
CA PRO A 70 -6.04 6.21 8.40
C PRO A 70 -5.52 7.49 9.07
N ALA A 71 -4.80 8.35 8.36
CA ALA A 71 -4.33 9.62 8.91
C ALA A 71 -5.49 10.59 9.22
N LEU A 72 -6.50 10.65 8.35
CA LEU A 72 -7.72 11.43 8.56
C LEU A 72 -8.55 10.85 9.69
N ILE A 73 -8.71 9.53 9.76
CA ILE A 73 -9.38 8.86 10.89
C ILE A 73 -8.69 9.21 12.21
N TYR A 74 -7.35 9.13 12.25
CA TYR A 74 -6.56 9.50 13.42
C TYR A 74 -6.73 10.96 13.79
N TRP A 75 -6.74 11.85 12.79
CA TRP A 75 -6.93 13.28 12.99
C TRP A 75 -8.33 13.60 13.53
N VAL A 76 -9.39 12.95 13.04
CA VAL A 76 -10.75 13.15 13.56
C VAL A 76 -10.87 12.72 15.03
N ILE A 77 -10.26 11.59 15.40
CA ILE A 77 -10.35 11.04 16.76
C ILE A 77 -9.45 11.81 17.73
N LYS A 78 -8.19 12.07 17.36
CA LYS A 78 -7.19 12.64 18.27
C LYS A 78 -6.94 14.14 18.07
N ARG A 79 -7.51 14.77 17.03
CA ARG A 79 -7.30 16.18 16.62
C ARG A 79 -5.84 16.58 16.50
N ARG A 80 -4.96 15.61 16.23
CA ARG A 80 -3.52 15.80 16.05
C ARG A 80 -3.08 15.11 14.77
N PHE A 81 -2.06 15.66 14.11
CA PHE A 81 -1.46 15.00 12.95
C PHE A 81 -0.84 13.66 13.35
N MET A 82 -0.94 12.68 12.46
CA MET A 82 -0.38 11.35 12.69
C MET A 82 1.15 11.41 12.63
N PRO A 83 1.87 11.04 13.71
CA PRO A 83 3.34 11.14 13.76
C PRO A 83 4.04 10.20 12.78
N TYR A 84 3.39 9.09 12.39
CA TYR A 84 3.96 8.06 11.53
C TYR A 84 3.40 8.07 10.09
N PHE A 85 2.93 9.23 9.62
CA PHE A 85 2.31 9.34 8.30
C PHE A 85 3.25 8.89 7.17
N ILE A 86 4.48 9.42 7.15
CA ILE A 86 5.44 9.14 6.08
C ILE A 86 5.87 7.67 6.07
N GLN A 87 6.02 7.04 7.24
CA GLN A 87 6.33 5.61 7.36
C GLN A 87 5.20 4.76 6.78
N LEU A 88 3.95 5.18 6.97
CA LEU A 88 2.78 4.50 6.43
C LEU A 88 2.65 4.65 4.91
N VAL A 89 2.98 5.84 4.37
CA VAL A 89 3.12 6.06 2.92
C VAL A 89 4.15 5.10 2.33
N TRP A 90 5.35 5.03 2.94
CA TRP A 90 6.42 4.15 2.50
C TRP A 90 6.02 2.68 2.57
N LEU A 91 5.33 2.26 3.63
CA LEU A 91 4.83 0.89 3.77
C LEU A 91 3.91 0.52 2.60
N PHE A 92 2.92 1.38 2.27
CA PHE A 92 2.03 1.13 1.14
C PHE A 92 2.76 1.16 -0.20
N TRP A 93 3.73 2.07 -0.37
CA TRP A 93 4.54 2.14 -1.57
C TRP A 93 5.32 0.84 -1.80
N VAL A 94 5.98 0.32 -0.76
CA VAL A 94 6.73 -0.94 -0.81
C VAL A 94 5.80 -2.11 -1.15
N ILE A 95 4.61 -2.19 -0.54
CA ILE A 95 3.62 -3.22 -0.85
C ILE A 95 3.21 -3.18 -2.33
N ILE A 96 2.93 -1.98 -2.87
CA ILE A 96 2.53 -1.82 -4.27
C ILE A 96 3.66 -2.21 -5.22
N VAL A 97 4.89 -1.76 -4.94
CA VAL A 97 6.07 -2.10 -5.77
C VAL A 97 6.33 -3.61 -5.74
N LEU A 98 6.34 -4.22 -4.55
CA LEU A 98 6.51 -5.67 -4.41
C LEU A 98 5.39 -6.44 -5.11
N SER A 99 4.14 -6.01 -4.99
CA SER A 99 3.01 -6.60 -5.72
C SER A 99 3.27 -6.63 -7.21
N LYS A 100 3.72 -5.51 -7.81
CA LYS A 100 4.01 -5.44 -9.25
C LYS A 100 5.24 -6.24 -9.69
N ILE A 101 6.15 -6.56 -8.78
CA ILE A 101 7.34 -7.37 -9.07
C ILE A 101 7.04 -8.87 -8.88
N LEU A 102 6.36 -9.26 -7.80
CA LEU A 102 6.08 -10.66 -7.45
C LEU A 102 4.84 -11.22 -8.14
N ILE A 103 3.78 -10.41 -8.27
CA ILE A 103 2.51 -10.80 -8.87
C ILE A 103 2.58 -10.34 -10.32
N ARG A 104 3.13 -11.20 -11.18
CA ARG A 104 3.24 -10.98 -12.63
C ARG A 104 2.05 -11.56 -13.37
#